data_AF-A0A0F9WEN9-F1
#
_entry.id   AF-A0A0F9WEN9-F1
#
_cell.length_a   1.000
_cell.length_b   1.000
_cell.length_c   1.000
_cell.angle_alpha   90.00
_cell.angle_beta   90.00
_cell.angle_gamma   90.00
#
_symmetry.space_group_name_H-M   'P 1'
#
loop_
_entity.id
_entity.type
_entity.pdbx_description
1 polymer ?
#
loop_
_entity_poly.entity_id
_entity_poly.type
_entity_poly.pdbx_seq_one_letter_code
_entity_poly.pdbx_strand_id
1 'polypeptide(L)'
;MDNILRKLTGYTFALRDALERTNESSERPKITRHLAAAAEMYALLYMHQTSEAIAHIVEAENRVHGWSNLSGDNGEKVAKKWAEFIDVAGIEL
;
A
#
# COMPACT_ATOMS: atom_id res chain seq x y z
N MET A 1 3.69 -8.76 14.09
CA MET A 1 2.80 -7.58 14.04
C MET A 1 3.57 -6.27 13.89
N ASP A 2 4.44 -5.90 14.84
CA ASP A 2 5.21 -4.64 14.78
C ASP A 2 5.93 -4.40 13.44
N ASN A 3 6.61 -5.44 12.92
CA ASN A 3 7.28 -5.36 11.63
C ASN A 3 6.30 -5.11 10.45
N ILE A 4 5.11 -5.73 10.47
CA ILE A 4 4.07 -5.54 9.44
C ILE A 4 3.58 -4.09 9.48
N LEU A 5 3.24 -3.57 10.68
CA LEU A 5 2.78 -2.19 10.85
C LEU A 5 3.85 -1.17 10.43
N ARG A 6 5.12 -1.44 10.73
CA ARG A 6 6.24 -0.60 10.30
C ARG A 6 6.39 -0.57 8.78
N LYS A 7 6.25 -1.72 8.11
CA LYS A 7 6.31 -1.78 6.65
C LYS A 7 5.09 -1.13 5.99
N LEU A 8 3.89 -1.36 6.53
CA LEU A 8 2.68 -0.68 6.09
C LEU A 8 2.80 0.84 6.23
N THR A 9 3.33 1.33 7.36
CA THR A 9 3.63 2.75 7.57
C THR A 9 4.59 3.30 6.52
N GLY A 10 5.62 2.53 6.17
CA GLY A 10 6.56 2.90 5.10
C GLY A 10 5.89 3.02 3.72
N TYR A 11 4.96 2.12 3.41
CA TYR A 11 4.14 2.19 2.19
C TYR A 11 3.21 3.41 2.21
N THR A 12 2.52 3.68 3.32
CA THR A 12 1.64 4.85 3.48
C THR A 12 2.40 6.17 3.27
N PHE A 13 3.61 6.32 3.81
CA PHE A 13 4.41 7.52 3.58
C PHE A 13 4.90 7.65 2.14
N ALA A 14 5.24 6.54 1.46
CA ALA A 14 5.59 6.59 0.05
C ALA A 14 4.41 7.04 -0.82
N LEU A 15 3.19 6.57 -0.52
CA LEU A 15 1.97 7.03 -1.18
C LEU A 15 1.71 8.52 -0.94
N ARG A 16 1.87 8.98 0.30
CA ARG A 16 1.72 10.40 0.63
C ARG A 16 2.74 11.26 -0.11
N ASP A 17 4.01 10.88 -0.12
CA ASP A 17 5.06 11.58 -0.88
C ASP A 17 4.69 11.64 -2.37
N ALA A 18 4.20 10.54 -2.94
CA ALA A 18 3.76 10.48 -4.33
C ALA A 18 2.56 11.42 -4.59
N LEU A 19 1.59 11.49 -3.67
CA LEU A 19 0.44 12.39 -3.78
C LEU A 19 0.87 13.88 -3.78
N GLU A 20 1.82 14.24 -2.92
CA GLU A 20 2.33 15.61 -2.81
C GLU A 20 3.18 16.03 -4.02
N ARG A 21 3.81 15.07 -4.70
CA ARG A 21 4.76 15.31 -5.79
C ARG A 21 4.23 15.00 -7.19
N THR A 22 3.10 14.31 -7.32
CA THR A 22 2.53 14.01 -8.64
C THR A 22 1.97 15.27 -9.30
N ASN A 23 2.40 15.50 -10.53
CA ASN A 23 1.84 16.52 -11.42
C ASN A 23 0.70 15.97 -12.30
N GLU A 24 0.48 14.65 -12.26
CA GLU A 24 -0.57 13.99 -13.03
C GLU A 24 -1.88 13.95 -12.25
N SER A 25 -2.87 14.73 -12.70
CA SER A 25 -4.19 14.75 -12.08
C SER A 25 -4.88 13.38 -12.12
N SER A 26 -4.57 12.54 -13.11
CA SER A 26 -5.06 11.17 -13.26
C SER A 26 -4.50 10.18 -12.23
N GLU A 27 -3.36 10.49 -11.61
CA GLU A 27 -2.76 9.63 -10.59
C GLU A 27 -3.31 9.91 -9.19
N ARG A 28 -3.69 11.16 -8.90
CA ARG A 28 -4.18 11.55 -7.56
C ARG A 28 -5.31 10.65 -7.06
N PRO A 29 -6.38 10.35 -7.83
CA PRO A 29 -7.42 9.44 -7.37
C PRO A 29 -6.93 8.02 -7.10
N LYS A 30 -5.95 7.53 -7.87
CA LYS A 30 -5.34 6.20 -7.66
C LYS A 30 -4.58 6.18 -6.34
N ILE A 31 -3.73 7.18 -6.10
CA ILE A 31 -2.95 7.30 -4.87
C ILE A 31 -3.88 7.46 -3.65
N THR A 32 -4.95 8.25 -3.77
CA THR A 32 -5.95 8.39 -2.70
C THR A 32 -6.64 7.06 -2.38
N ARG A 33 -6.95 6.24 -3.40
CA ARG A 33 -7.52 4.90 -3.19
C ARG A 33 -6.56 3.99 -2.43
N HIS A 34 -5.29 3.97 -2.82
CA HIS A 34 -4.26 3.20 -2.12
C HIS A 34 -4.04 3.67 -0.67
N LEU A 35 -4.13 4.99 -0.42
CA LEU A 35 -4.06 5.54 0.95
C LEU A 35 -5.25 5.09 1.80
N ALA A 36 -6.45 5.05 1.23
CA ALA A 36 -7.64 4.54 1.93
C ALA A 36 -7.48 3.06 2.28
N ALA A 37 -7.01 2.24 1.34
CA ALA A 37 -6.72 0.82 1.58
C ALA A 37 -5.65 0.64 2.67
N ALA A 38 -4.58 1.45 2.65
CA ALA A 38 -3.54 1.40 3.68
C ALA A 38 -4.07 1.75 5.08
N ALA A 39 -4.99 2.72 5.18
CA ALA A 39 -5.65 3.07 6.44
C ALA A 39 -6.56 1.94 6.95
N GLU A 40 -7.32 1.31 6.07
CA GLU A 40 -8.18 0.17 6.41
C GLU A 40 -7.35 -1.03 6.88
N MET A 41 -6.27 -1.36 6.16
CA MET A 41 -5.32 -2.40 6.58
C MET A 41 -4.73 -2.11 7.96
N TYR A 42 -4.37 -0.86 8.24
CA TYR A 42 -3.85 -0.49 9.56
C TYR A 42 -4.89 -0.70 10.66
N ALA A 43 -6.15 -0.28 10.43
CA ALA A 43 -7.23 -0.46 11.38
C ALA A 43 -7.49 -1.94 11.69
N LEU A 44 -7.53 -2.78 10.65
CA LEU A 44 -7.75 -4.22 10.79
C LEU A 44 -6.59 -4.93 11.50
N LEU A 45 -5.34 -4.59 11.14
CA LEU A 45 -4.16 -5.12 11.83
C LEU A 45 -4.13 -4.70 13.31
N TYR A 46 -4.49 -3.45 13.60
CA TYR A 46 -4.57 -2.95 14.97
C TYR A 46 -5.67 -3.66 15.76
N MET A 47 -6.85 -3.85 15.18
CA MET A 47 -8.00 -4.47 15.86
C MET A 47 -7.83 -5.98 16.07
N HIS A 48 -7.33 -6.70 15.05
CA HIS A 48 -7.30 -8.15 15.04
C HIS A 48 -5.94 -8.77 15.35
N GLN A 49 -4.86 -7.99 15.27
CA GLN A 49 -3.49 -8.45 15.55
C GLN A 49 -3.08 -9.70 14.73
N THR A 50 -3.62 -9.85 13.52
CA THR A 50 -3.27 -10.92 12.57
C THR A 50 -3.21 -10.39 11.13
N SER A 51 -2.30 -10.91 10.31
CA SER A 51 -2.18 -10.55 8.89
C SER A 51 -3.33 -11.10 8.04
N GLU A 52 -3.97 -12.19 8.47
CA GLU A 52 -5.13 -12.77 7.76
C GLU A 52 -6.28 -11.77 7.65
N ALA A 53 -6.42 -10.86 8.62
CA ALA A 53 -7.48 -9.85 8.64
C ALA A 53 -7.43 -8.91 7.42
N ILE A 54 -6.27 -8.76 6.78
CA ILE A 54 -6.06 -7.87 5.64
C ILE A 54 -5.88 -8.61 4.30
N ALA A 55 -5.95 -9.93 4.29
CA ALA A 55 -5.67 -10.75 3.10
C ALA A 55 -6.52 -10.30 1.88
N HIS A 56 -7.83 -10.10 2.09
CA HIS A 56 -8.74 -9.65 1.04
C HIS A 56 -8.40 -8.28 0.46
N ILE A 57 -7.89 -7.34 1.28
CA ILE A 57 -7.46 -6.01 0.81
C ILE A 57 -6.16 -6.15 0.03
N VAL A 58 -5.24 -6.96 0.52
CA VAL A 58 -3.96 -7.23 -0.12
C VAL A 58 -4.14 -7.87 -1.50
N GLU A 59 -5.02 -8.85 -1.65
CA GLU A 59 -5.35 -9.45 -2.95
C GLU A 59 -5.94 -8.42 -3.93
N ALA A 60 -6.85 -7.58 -3.45
CA ALA A 60 -7.47 -6.53 -4.27
C ALA A 60 -6.44 -5.47 -4.71
N GLU A 61 -5.62 -5.00 -3.78
CA GLU A 61 -4.56 -4.02 -4.04
C GLU A 61 -3.49 -4.59 -4.98
N ASN A 62 -3.13 -5.87 -4.84
CA ASN A 62 -2.10 -6.48 -5.69
C ASN A 62 -2.54 -6.56 -7.16
N ARG A 63 -3.82 -6.87 -7.41
CA ARG A 63 -4.39 -6.83 -8.77
C ARG A 63 -4.36 -5.42 -9.36
N VAL A 64 -4.64 -4.41 -8.54
CA VAL A 64 -4.61 -3.00 -8.95
C VAL A 64 -3.18 -2.54 -9.24
N HIS A 65 -2.20 -2.85 -8.37
CA HIS A 65 -0.78 -2.54 -8.60
C HIS A 65 -0.26 -3.16 -9.91
N GLY A 66 -0.67 -4.38 -10.24
CA GLY A 66 -0.31 -5.00 -11.52
C GLY A 66 -0.84 -4.26 -12.75
N TRP A 67 -1.90 -3.45 -12.63
CA TRP A 67 -2.60 -2.80 -13.74
C TRP A 67 -2.44 -1.27 -13.74
N SER A 68 -2.06 -0.68 -12.60
CA SER A 68 -1.92 0.77 -12.44
C SER A 68 -0.56 1.12 -11.85
N ASN A 69 0.48 1.12 -12.67
CA ASN A 69 1.74 1.73 -12.26
C ASN A 69 1.56 3.25 -12.18
N LEU A 70 1.87 3.80 -11.01
CA LEU A 70 2.21 5.21 -10.86
C LEU A 70 3.51 5.46 -11.64
N SER A 71 3.61 6.63 -12.26
CA SER A 71 4.74 6.99 -13.11
C SER A 71 5.94 7.52 -12.31
N GLY A 72 7.12 7.41 -12.93
CA GLY A 72 8.37 7.98 -12.44
C GLY A 72 8.90 7.40 -11.12
N ASP A 73 9.93 8.05 -10.59
CA ASP A 73 10.67 7.61 -9.39
C ASP A 73 9.77 7.41 -8.16
N ASN A 74 8.71 8.20 -8.04
CA ASN A 74 7.75 8.08 -6.94
C ASN A 74 6.93 6.78 -7.07
N GLY A 75 6.52 6.43 -8.28
CA GLY A 75 5.82 5.17 -8.53
C GLY A 75 6.69 3.95 -8.25
N GLU A 76 7.96 3.98 -8.66
CA GLU A 76 8.92 2.92 -8.34
C GLU A 76 9.14 2.78 -6.83
N LYS A 77 9.24 3.90 -6.11
CA LYS A 77 9.37 3.91 -4.65
C LYS A 77 8.14 3.31 -3.98
N VAL A 78 6.92 3.65 -4.44
CA VAL A 78 5.67 3.08 -3.94
C VAL A 78 5.63 1.57 -4.19
N ALA A 79 5.93 1.11 -5.41
CA ALA A 79 5.94 -0.30 -5.77
C ALA A 79 6.95 -1.10 -4.94
N LYS A 80 8.15 -0.56 -4.72
CA LYS A 80 9.14 -1.17 -3.84
C LYS A 80 8.63 -1.30 -2.40
N LYS A 81 8.00 -0.26 -1.86
CA LYS A 81 7.47 -0.27 -0.50
C LYS A 81 6.28 -1.21 -0.34
N TRP A 82 5.46 -1.33 -1.38
CA TRP A 82 4.41 -2.35 -1.45
C TRP A 82 5.00 -3.76 -1.37
N ALA A 83 5.99 -4.08 -2.21
CA ALA A 83 6.65 -5.39 -2.19
C ALA A 83 7.28 -5.73 -0.83
N GLU A 84 7.98 -4.76 -0.20
CA GLU A 84 8.54 -4.93 1.15
C GLU A 84 7.47 -5.20 2.23
N PHE A 85 6.25 -4.68 2.04
CA PHE A 85 5.13 -4.92 2.95
C PHE A 85 4.52 -6.30 2.74
N ILE A 86 4.26 -6.68 1.50
CA ILE A 86 3.71 -8.00 1.14
C ILE A 86 4.59 -9.13 1.68
N ASP A 87 5.91 -9.05 1.45
CA ASP A 87 6.88 -10.03 1.90
C ASP A 87 6.80 -10.28 3.42
N VAL A 88 6.65 -9.21 4.20
CA VAL A 88 6.55 -9.29 5.66
C VAL A 88 5.14 -9.67 6.12
N ALA A 89 4.10 -9.35 5.35
CA ALA A 89 2.72 -9.71 5.68
C ALA A 89 2.45 -11.21 5.51
N GLY A 90 3.21 -11.89 4.64
CA GLY A 90 3.15 -13.35 4.46
C GLY A 90 1.81 -13.83 3.89
N ILE A 91 1.14 -12.99 3.10
CA ILE A 91 -0.14 -13.29 2.46
C ILE A 91 0.16 -13.88 1.07
N GLU A 92 -0.37 -15.06 0.78
CA GLU A 92 -0.29 -15.68 -0.54
C GLU A 92 -1.15 -14.89 -1.53
N LEU A 93 -0.58 -14.54 -2.69
CA LEU A 93 -1.16 -13.66 -3.71
C LEU A 93 -1.67 -14.40 -4.94
#